data_AF-A0A7S0PF55-F1
#
_entry.id   AF-A0A7S0PF55-F1
#
_cell.length_a   1.000
_cell.length_b   1.000
_cell.length_c   1.000
_cell.angle_alpha   90.00
_cell.angle_beta   90.00
_cell.angle_gamma   90.00
#
_symmetry.space_group_name_H-M   'P 1'
#
loop_
_entity.id
_entity.type
_entity.pdbx_description
1 polymer ?
#
loop_
_entity_poly.entity_id
_entity_poly.type
_entity_poly.pdbx_seq_one_letter_code
_entity_poly.pdbx_strand_id
1 'polypeptide(L)'
;HHCGGDGGCAGSTAELAYDYVKKAGIASAYSFPYTSWPGDSNGDCDVKPASRSKAFANVSGYQALAVNDEASLLEALVAHGPISVSVAASPWSFYESGVFDGCALQGSGTDVNHAVVLVGYDEESLIIRNSW
;
A
#
# COMPACT_ATOMS: atom_id res chain seq x y z
N HIS A 1 -14.80 2.76 14.06
CA HIS A 1 -13.99 1.68 13.47
C HIS A 1 -12.54 2.15 13.46
N HIS A 2 -11.64 1.42 14.14
CA HIS A 2 -10.20 1.65 14.02
C HIS A 2 -9.71 0.81 12.85
N CYS A 3 -9.81 1.34 11.63
CA CYS A 3 -9.26 0.70 10.45
C CYS A 3 -7.74 0.86 10.47
N GLY A 4 -7.00 -0.16 10.04
CA GLY A 4 -5.58 -0.01 9.75
C GLY A 4 -4.58 -0.53 10.78
N GLY A 5 -4.99 -1.34 11.77
CA GLY A 5 -4.09 -2.11 12.65
C GLY A 5 -3.00 -1.29 13.38
N ASP A 6 -2.12 -2.00 14.11
CA ASP A 6 -0.97 -1.39 14.78
C ASP A 6 0.36 -1.68 14.03
N GLY A 7 0.31 -2.39 12.90
CA GLY A 7 1.48 -2.77 12.10
C GLY A 7 1.80 -4.26 12.08
N GLY A 8 2.89 -4.59 11.39
CA GLY A 8 3.35 -5.97 11.23
C GLY A 8 2.47 -6.80 10.30
N CYS A 9 2.49 -8.13 10.50
CA CYS A 9 1.74 -9.07 9.66
C CYS A 9 0.22 -9.03 9.91
N ALA A 10 -0.23 -8.37 10.99
CA ALA A 10 -1.65 -8.17 11.30
C ALA A 10 -2.31 -7.02 10.50
N GLY A 11 -1.52 -6.27 9.73
CA GLY A 11 -2.00 -5.20 8.85
C GLY A 11 -1.68 -3.79 9.35
N SER A 12 -1.53 -2.88 8.39
CA SER A 12 -1.39 -1.44 8.62
C SER A 12 -1.97 -0.62 7.47
N THR A 13 -1.90 0.72 7.56
CA THR A 13 -2.17 1.61 6.42
C THR A 13 -0.88 2.18 5.84
N ALA A 14 -0.95 2.68 4.59
CA ALA A 14 0.19 3.32 3.94
C ALA A 14 0.62 4.61 4.68
N GLU A 15 -0.34 5.35 5.23
CA GLU A 15 -0.10 6.58 6.00
C GLU A 15 0.76 6.32 7.23
N LEU A 16 0.47 5.24 7.99
CA LEU A 16 1.28 4.85 9.14
C LEU A 16 2.73 4.53 8.74
N ALA A 17 2.91 3.88 7.58
CA ALA A 17 4.24 3.63 7.02
C ALA A 17 4.94 4.94 6.61
N TYR A 18 4.25 5.86 5.93
CA TYR A 18 4.82 7.16 5.56
C TYR A 18 5.21 7.99 6.80
N ASP A 19 4.40 7.98 7.84
CA ASP A 19 4.70 8.64 9.12
C ASP A 19 5.94 8.06 9.79
N TYR A 20 6.12 6.74 9.73
CA TYR A 20 7.34 6.09 10.20
C TYR A 20 8.55 6.51 9.36
N VAL A 21 8.46 6.43 8.03
CA VAL A 21 9.56 6.78 7.11
C VAL A 21 9.93 8.26 7.21
N LYS A 22 8.98 9.15 7.48
CA LYS A 22 9.24 10.57 7.74
C LYS A 22 10.13 10.79 8.97
N LYS A 23 9.98 9.96 10.01
CA LYS A 23 10.72 10.06 11.28
C LYS A 23 12.05 9.31 11.22
N ALA A 24 12.04 8.07 10.74
CA ALA A 24 13.19 7.14 10.80
C ALA A 24 13.86 6.91 9.43
N GLY A 25 13.17 7.19 8.33
CA GLY A 25 13.58 6.76 7.00
C GLY A 25 13.27 5.28 6.73
N ILE A 26 13.68 4.79 5.56
CA ILE A 26 13.51 3.39 5.15
C ILE A 26 14.85 2.79 4.72
N ALA A 27 15.05 1.51 5.04
CA ALA A 27 16.19 0.72 4.59
C ALA A 27 15.96 0.17 3.17
N SER A 28 17.02 -0.22 2.47
CA SER A 28 16.85 -0.95 1.20
C SER A 28 16.54 -2.41 1.47
N ALA A 29 15.82 -3.06 0.55
CA ALA A 29 15.52 -4.49 0.62
C ALA A 29 16.79 -5.37 0.63
N TYR A 30 17.93 -4.85 0.15
CA TYR A 30 19.21 -5.53 0.25
C TYR A 30 19.77 -5.52 1.68
N SER A 31 19.69 -4.37 2.35
CA SER A 31 20.19 -4.20 3.73
C SER A 31 19.25 -4.75 4.81
N PHE A 32 17.95 -4.83 4.50
CA PHE A 32 16.92 -5.35 5.38
C PHE A 32 15.93 -6.19 4.55
N PRO A 33 16.25 -7.46 4.27
CA PRO A 33 15.43 -8.32 3.43
C PRO A 33 14.12 -8.72 4.10
N TYR A 34 13.11 -9.05 3.28
CA TYR A 34 11.84 -9.55 3.77
C TYR A 34 12.00 -10.93 4.43
N THR A 35 11.42 -11.13 5.61
CA THR A 35 11.60 -12.34 6.42
C THR A 35 10.31 -13.11 6.71
N SER A 36 9.13 -12.53 6.47
CA SER A 36 7.84 -13.14 6.83
C SER A 36 7.36 -14.18 5.80
N TRP A 37 8.26 -15.06 5.35
CA TRP A 37 7.95 -16.13 4.39
C TRP A 37 6.81 -17.07 4.85
N PRO A 38 6.60 -17.36 6.15
CA PRO A 38 5.40 -18.08 6.62
C PRO A 38 4.26 -17.17 7.12
N GLY A 39 4.37 -15.84 7.04
CA GLY A 39 3.27 -14.90 7.35
C GLY A 39 2.97 -14.63 8.83
N ASP A 40 3.49 -15.44 9.76
CA ASP A 40 2.99 -15.45 11.15
C ASP A 40 3.89 -14.76 12.18
N SER A 41 5.15 -14.46 11.84
CA SER A 41 6.06 -13.79 12.77
C SER A 41 6.44 -12.40 12.25
N ASN A 42 6.12 -11.39 13.03
CA ASN A 42 6.76 -10.09 12.90
C ASN A 42 8.27 -10.31 13.00
N GLY A 43 9.04 -9.86 12.01
CA GLY A 43 10.49 -9.86 12.11
C GLY A 43 10.93 -8.95 13.25
N ASP A 44 12.06 -9.28 13.88
CA ASP A 44 12.66 -8.39 14.87
C ASP A 44 13.14 -7.11 14.19
N CYS A 45 12.84 -5.98 14.82
CA CYS A 45 13.30 -4.67 14.38
C CYS A 45 14.77 -4.50 14.80
N ASP A 46 15.67 -5.22 14.11
CA ASP A 46 17.12 -5.14 14.32
C ASP A 46 17.74 -3.91 13.65
N VAL A 47 16.95 -3.18 12.85
CA VAL A 47 17.28 -1.81 12.51
C VAL A 47 17.22 -0.99 13.80
N LYS A 48 18.39 -0.80 14.43
CA LYS A 48 18.63 0.41 15.22
C LYS A 48 18.10 1.54 14.34
N PRO A 49 17.08 2.32 14.78
CA PRO A 49 16.39 3.27 13.92
C PRO A 49 17.48 3.99 13.18
N ALA A 50 17.54 3.77 11.86
CA ALA A 50 18.57 4.40 11.07
C ALA A 50 18.40 5.86 11.42
N SER A 51 19.41 6.48 12.06
CA SER A 51 19.38 7.92 12.19
C SER A 51 19.03 8.41 10.79
N ARG A 52 18.11 9.36 10.65
CA ARG A 52 17.59 9.80 9.34
C ARG A 52 18.70 9.96 8.28
N SER A 53 19.91 10.30 8.72
CA SER A 53 21.16 10.40 7.96
C SER A 53 21.74 9.10 7.37
N LYS A 54 21.29 7.92 7.79
CA LYS A 54 21.70 6.58 7.33
C LYS A 54 20.58 5.82 6.62
N ALA A 55 19.41 6.43 6.48
CA ALA A 55 18.31 5.84 5.72
C ALA A 55 18.67 5.76 4.23
N PHE A 56 18.22 4.70 3.56
CA PHE A 56 18.39 4.58 2.11
C PHE A 56 17.52 5.60 1.37
N ALA A 57 16.27 5.79 1.85
CA ALA A 57 15.36 6.81 1.36
C ALA A 57 14.57 7.43 2.52
N ASN A 58 13.97 8.60 2.27
CA ASN A 58 13.17 9.32 3.23
C ASN A 58 12.03 10.07 2.54
N VAL A 59 11.01 10.45 3.31
CA VAL A 59 9.91 11.29 2.84
C VAL A 59 9.79 12.53 3.72
N SER A 60 9.43 13.67 3.12
CA SER A 60 9.10 14.88 3.88
C SER A 60 7.66 14.83 4.43
N GLY A 61 6.80 14.06 3.78
CA GLY A 61 5.39 13.84 4.14
C GLY A 61 4.67 13.07 3.03
N TYR A 62 3.35 13.02 3.14
CA TYR A 62 2.44 12.47 2.16
C TYR A 62 1.21 13.38 2.06
N GLN A 63 0.49 13.29 0.95
CA GLN A 63 -0.78 13.95 0.74
C GLN A 63 -1.86 12.87 0.57
N ALA A 64 -2.88 12.89 1.42
CA ALA A 64 -4.06 12.06 1.21
C ALA A 64 -4.98 12.75 0.19
N LEU A 65 -5.44 12.00 -0.81
CA LEU A 65 -6.43 12.47 -1.77
C LEU A 65 -7.84 12.38 -1.19
N ALA A 66 -8.79 13.04 -1.84
CA ALA A 66 -10.20 12.86 -1.50
C ALA A 66 -10.61 11.39 -1.68
N VAL A 67 -11.40 10.89 -0.73
CA VAL A 67 -11.83 9.48 -0.73
C VAL A 67 -12.72 9.22 -1.94
N ASN A 68 -12.37 8.19 -2.71
CA ASN A 68 -13.12 7.74 -3.89
C ASN A 68 -13.36 8.83 -4.96
N ASP A 69 -12.42 9.76 -5.13
CA ASP A 69 -12.41 10.74 -6.22
C ASP A 69 -11.44 10.28 -7.32
N GLU A 70 -11.99 9.65 -8.36
CA GLU A 70 -11.20 9.08 -9.46
C GLU A 70 -10.43 10.15 -10.24
N ALA A 71 -11.04 11.32 -10.48
CA ALA A 71 -10.41 12.40 -11.23
C ALA A 71 -9.14 12.90 -10.52
N SER A 72 -9.22 13.16 -9.21
CA SER A 72 -8.07 13.57 -8.39
C SER A 72 -7.01 12.47 -8.31
N LEU A 73 -7.43 11.20 -8.27
CA LEU A 73 -6.52 10.05 -8.27
C LEU A 73 -5.71 9.96 -9.57
N LEU A 74 -6.38 10.08 -10.72
CA LEU A 74 -5.72 10.05 -12.03
C LEU A 74 -4.84 11.29 -12.25
N GLU A 75 -5.30 12.48 -11.85
CA GLU A 75 -4.49 13.70 -11.91
C GLU A 75 -3.21 13.55 -11.08
N ALA A 76 -3.33 13.06 -9.84
CA ALA A 76 -2.18 12.83 -8.99
C ALA A 76 -1.24 11.76 -9.56
N LEU A 77 -1.77 10.70 -10.18
CA LEU A 77 -0.97 9.62 -10.77
C LEU A 77 -0.11 10.16 -11.92
N VAL A 78 -0.69 10.99 -12.79
CA VAL A 78 0.03 11.63 -13.90
C VAL A 78 1.05 12.64 -13.37
N ALA A 79 0.71 13.42 -12.35
CA ALA A 79 1.57 14.47 -11.82
C ALA A 79 2.74 13.95 -10.96
N HIS A 80 2.54 12.86 -10.23
CA HIS A 80 3.45 12.41 -9.18
C HIS A 80 3.94 10.97 -9.32
N GLY A 81 3.39 10.20 -10.27
CA GLY A 81 3.71 8.79 -10.46
C GLY A 81 2.92 7.87 -9.53
N PRO A 82 3.40 6.64 -9.30
CA PRO A 82 2.63 5.59 -8.62
C PRO A 82 2.08 5.98 -7.24
N ILE A 83 0.85 5.57 -6.96
CA ILE A 83 0.09 5.96 -5.76
C ILE A 83 -0.24 4.73 -4.92
N SER A 84 -0.01 4.80 -3.61
CA SER A 84 -0.54 3.81 -2.66
C SER A 84 -2.06 3.96 -2.53
N VAL A 85 -2.80 2.89 -2.79
CA VAL A 85 -4.27 2.86 -2.70
C VAL A 85 -4.72 1.67 -1.85
N SER A 86 -5.92 1.76 -1.28
CA SER A 86 -6.54 0.68 -0.53
C SER A 86 -7.79 0.20 -1.25
N VAL A 87 -7.93 -1.11 -1.41
CA VAL A 87 -8.97 -1.76 -2.20
C VAL A 87 -9.67 -2.86 -1.40
N ALA A 88 -10.90 -3.18 -1.78
CA ALA A 88 -11.59 -4.38 -1.31
C ALA A 88 -11.18 -5.57 -2.22
N ALA A 89 -10.17 -6.34 -1.78
CA ALA A 89 -9.53 -7.36 -2.61
C ALA A 89 -9.98 -8.80 -2.30
N SER A 90 -10.97 -8.99 -1.42
CA SER A 90 -11.51 -10.33 -1.11
C SER A 90 -11.84 -11.18 -2.34
N PRO A 91 -12.43 -10.64 -3.43
CA PRO A 91 -12.72 -11.44 -4.62
C PRO A 91 -11.54 -11.59 -5.59
N TRP A 92 -10.39 -10.97 -5.33
CA TRP A 92 -9.27 -10.95 -6.29
C TRP A 92 -8.50 -12.26 -6.35
N SER A 93 -8.62 -13.16 -5.36
CA SER A 93 -7.76 -14.36 -5.25
C SER A 93 -7.85 -15.31 -6.46
N PHE A 94 -8.91 -15.22 -7.26
CA PHE A 94 -9.12 -16.02 -8.47
C PHE A 94 -8.97 -15.21 -9.76
N TYR A 95 -8.57 -13.94 -9.67
CA TYR A 95 -8.31 -13.13 -10.84
C TYR A 95 -6.99 -13.57 -11.50
N GLU A 96 -7.05 -13.87 -12.80
CA GLU A 96 -5.88 -14.32 -13.57
C GLU A 96 -5.54 -13.37 -14.73
N SER A 97 -6.54 -12.78 -15.40
CA SER A 97 -6.34 -11.92 -16.57
C SER A 97 -7.59 -11.09 -16.90
N GLY A 98 -7.42 -10.08 -17.78
CA GLY A 98 -8.49 -9.22 -18.26
C GLY A 98 -8.62 -7.92 -17.46
N VAL A 99 -9.81 -7.34 -17.46
CA VAL A 99 -10.17 -6.23 -16.56
C VAL A 99 -11.04 -6.81 -15.46
N PHE A 100 -10.61 -6.67 -14.20
CA PHE A 100 -11.39 -7.16 -13.07
C PHE A 100 -12.60 -6.26 -12.82
N ASP A 101 -13.81 -6.83 -12.92
CA ASP A 101 -15.09 -6.13 -12.71
C ASP A 101 -15.92 -6.72 -11.55
N GLY A 102 -15.34 -7.66 -10.79
CA GLY A 102 -15.96 -8.39 -9.69
C GLY A 102 -16.22 -7.52 -8.46
N CYS A 103 -17.12 -6.55 -8.59
CA CYS A 103 -17.53 -5.65 -7.52
C CYS A 103 -18.85 -6.14 -6.91
N ALA A 104 -18.79 -6.71 -5.71
CA ALA A 104 -20.00 -6.99 -4.93
C ALA A 104 -20.51 -5.69 -4.28
N LEU A 105 -21.03 -4.75 -5.09
CA LEU A 105 -21.68 -3.52 -4.61
C LEU A 105 -23.00 -3.78 -3.86
N GLN A 106 -23.38 -5.04 -3.65
CA GLN A 106 -24.53 -5.44 -2.84
C GLN A 106 -24.09 -6.36 -1.68
N GLY A 107 -23.77 -5.78 -0.53
CA GLY A 107 -23.48 -6.50 0.72
C GLY A 107 -22.06 -6.30 1.27
N SER A 108 -21.70 -7.06 2.31
CA SER A 108 -20.46 -7.02 3.12
C SER A 108 -19.14 -7.28 2.35
N GLY A 109 -19.12 -7.13 1.03
CA GLY A 109 -17.96 -7.35 0.16
C GLY A 109 -17.18 -6.08 -0.20
N THR A 110 -17.54 -4.93 0.38
CA THR A 110 -16.89 -3.63 0.14
C THR A 110 -15.86 -3.27 1.22
N ASP A 111 -15.51 -4.21 2.10
CA ASP A 111 -14.54 -3.96 3.16
C ASP A 111 -13.14 -3.80 2.54
N VAL A 112 -12.66 -2.56 2.54
CA VAL A 112 -11.29 -2.23 2.14
C VAL A 112 -10.31 -2.91 3.09
N ASN A 113 -9.56 -3.88 2.56
CA ASN A 113 -8.76 -4.80 3.35
C ASN A 113 -7.36 -5.05 2.79
N HIS A 114 -7.03 -4.44 1.65
CA HIS A 114 -5.74 -4.68 0.99
C HIS A 114 -5.13 -3.38 0.48
N ALA A 115 -3.83 -3.20 0.72
CA ALA A 115 -3.06 -2.05 0.26
C ALA A 115 -2.23 -2.44 -0.97
N VAL A 116 -2.36 -1.69 -2.05
CA VAL A 116 -1.73 -1.95 -3.34
C VAL A 116 -1.17 -0.66 -3.93
N VAL A 117 -0.53 -0.75 -5.10
CA VAL A 117 0.01 0.42 -5.79
C VAL A 117 -0.67 0.58 -7.14
N LEU A 118 -1.33 1.72 -7.35
CA LEU A 118 -1.79 2.17 -8.66
C LEU A 118 -0.57 2.67 -9.44
N VAL A 119 -0.29 2.05 -10.60
CA VAL A 119 0.91 2.33 -11.40
C VAL A 119 0.60 2.90 -12.78
N GLY A 120 -0.65 2.87 -13.20
CA GLY A 120 -1.08 3.35 -14.51
C GLY A 120 -2.58 3.21 -14.69
N TYR A 121 -3.06 3.67 -15.84
CA TYR A 121 -4.43 3.49 -16.30
C TYR A 121 -4.43 3.52 -17.84
N ASP A 122 -5.46 2.94 -18.42
CA ASP A 122 -5.77 3.07 -19.84
C ASP A 122 -7.24 3.50 -20.01
N GLU A 123 -7.78 3.37 -21.22
CA GLU A 123 -9.14 3.78 -21.53
C GLU A 123 -10.19 2.93 -20.80
N GLU A 124 -9.84 1.71 -20.38
CA GLU A 124 -10.80 0.72 -19.87
C GLU A 124 -10.55 0.35 -18.40
N SER A 125 -9.35 0.61 -17.86
CA SER A 125 -8.93 0.04 -16.59
C SER A 125 -7.87 0.83 -15.83
N LEU A 126 -7.80 0.54 -14.52
CA LEU A 126 -6.68 0.92 -13.66
C LEU A 126 -5.67 -0.23 -13.59
N ILE A 127 -4.39 0.10 -13.69
CA ILE A 127 -3.29 -0.87 -13.63
C ILE A 127 -2.76 -0.90 -12.19
N ILE A 128 -2.99 -2.02 -11.51
CA ILE A 128 -2.63 -2.22 -10.10
C ILE A 128 -1.47 -3.20 -9.98
N ARG A 129 -0.42 -2.80 -9.25
CA ARG A 129 0.65 -3.70 -8.81
C ARG A 129 0.30 -4.28 -7.45
N ASN A 130 0.08 -5.59 -7.43
CA ASN A 130 -0.18 -6.39 -6.22
C ASN A 130 1.14 -6.88 -5.57
N SER A 131 1.05 -7.56 -4.42
CA SER A 131 2.17 -8.08 -3.64
C SER A 131 1.94 -9.52 -3.14
N TRP A 132 1.26 -10.33 -3.95
CA TRP A 132 1.05 -11.77 -3.70
C TRP A 132 2.19 -12.60 -4.28
#